data_AF-K8WMY5-F1
#
_entry.id   AF-K8WMY5-F1
#
_cell.length_a   1.000
_cell.length_b   1.000
_cell.length_c   1.000
_cell.angle_alpha   90.00
_cell.angle_beta   90.00
_cell.angle_gamma   90.00
#
_symmetry.space_group_name_H-M   'P 1'
#
loop_
_entity.id
_entity.type
_entity.pdbx_description
1 polymer ?
#
loop_
_entity_poly.entity_id
_entity_poly.type
_entity_poly.pdbx_seq_one_letter_code
_entity_poly.pdbx_strand_id
1 'polypeptide(L)' 'MKLLITSAFVLMSMMLTGCLKIEVATPDKPININMNVKIEHEIQIKADRQIEDLLKENSELFGKVETK' A
#
# COMPACT_ATOMS: atom_id res chain seq x y z
N MET A 1 -15.77 28.11 56.22
CA MET A 1 -14.91 28.19 55.00
C MET A 1 -14.37 26.82 54.56
N LYS A 2 -13.82 25.97 55.45
CA LYS A 2 -13.29 24.64 55.08
C LYS A 2 -14.32 23.67 54.44
N LEU A 3 -15.59 23.75 54.83
CA LEU A 3 -16.68 22.91 54.30
C LEU A 3 -17.11 23.29 52.85
N LEU A 4 -16.94 24.56 52.47
CA LEU A 4 -17.29 25.03 51.13
C LEU A 4 -16.22 24.63 50.10
N ILE A 5 -14.94 24.67 50.50
CA ILE A 5 -13.81 24.28 49.66
C ILE A 5 -13.84 22.77 49.36
N THR A 6 -14.21 21.95 50.35
CA THR A 6 -14.31 20.49 50.20
C THR A 6 -15.48 20.09 49.28
N SER A 7 -16.63 20.77 49.37
CA SER A 7 -17.75 20.54 48.45
C SER A 7 -17.43 20.92 47.00
N ALA A 8 -16.68 22.01 46.78
CA ALA A 8 -16.30 22.44 45.44
C ALA A 8 -15.33 21.45 44.78
N PHE A 9 -14.43 20.85 45.56
CA PHE A 9 -13.46 19.88 45.05
C PHE A 9 -14.10 18.56 44.60
N VAL A 10 -15.12 18.11 45.34
CA VAL A 10 -15.91 16.91 44.97
C VAL A 10 -16.69 17.14 43.67
N LEU A 11 -17.30 18.32 43.52
CA LEU A 11 -18.05 18.68 42.31
C LEU A 11 -17.13 18.75 41.08
N MET A 12 -15.93 19.30 41.25
CA MET A 12 -14.91 19.39 40.19
C MET A 12 -14.41 17.99 39.76
N SER A 13 -14.20 17.08 40.72
CA SER A 13 -13.78 15.71 40.42
C SER A 13 -14.81 14.91 39.62
N MET A 14 -16.10 15.21 39.76
CA MET A 14 -17.17 14.56 38.98
C MET A 14 -17.22 15.04 37.52
N MET A 15 -16.74 16.24 37.22
CA MET A 15 -16.70 16.75 35.85
C MET A 15 -15.55 16.17 35.02
N LEU A 16 -14.54 15.57 35.65
CA LEU A 16 -13.38 15.00 34.97
C LEU A 16 -13.53 13.52 34.57
N THR A 17 -14.64 12.85 34.92
CA THR A 17 -14.84 11.41 34.64
C THR A 17 -15.52 11.11 33.30
N GLY A 18 -15.46 12.04 32.33
CA GLY A 18 -16.04 11.84 31.00
C GLY A 18 -15.37 10.70 30.24
N CYS A 19 -15.99 9.52 30.20
CA CYS A 19 -15.60 8.44 29.30
C CYS A 19 -16.08 8.77 27.87
N LEU A 20 -15.14 9.03 26.96
CA LEU A 20 -15.42 9.17 25.53
C LEU A 20 -15.29 7.79 24.87
N LYS A 21 -16.40 7.26 24.31
CA LYS A 21 -16.34 6.07 23.46
C LYS A 21 -15.78 6.48 22.10
N ILE A 22 -14.57 6.03 21.80
CA ILE A 22 -13.98 6.17 20.48
C ILE A 22 -14.45 4.98 19.65
N GLU A 23 -15.41 5.22 18.76
CA GLU A 23 -15.89 4.21 17.82
C GLU A 23 -15.08 4.35 16.52
N VAL A 24 -14.30 3.32 16.20
CA VAL A 24 -13.61 3.21 14.91
C VAL A 24 -14.61 2.62 13.93
N ALA A 25 -15.35 3.48 13.23
CA ALA A 25 -16.23 3.05 12.16
C ALA A 25 -15.37 2.53 10.99
N THR A 26 -15.38 1.22 10.78
CA THR A 26 -14.84 0.63 9.55
C THR A 26 -15.87 0.87 8.45
N PRO A 27 -15.49 1.32 7.25
CA PRO A 27 -16.45 1.58 6.18
C PRO A 27 -17.27 0.33 5.84
N ASP A 28 -18.60 0.43 5.88
CA ASP A 28 -19.52 -0.69 5.57
C ASP A 28 -19.43 -1.17 4.12
N LYS A 29 -18.87 -0.32 3.25
CA LYS A 29 -18.75 -0.56 1.82
C LYS A 29 -17.28 -0.65 1.43
N PRO A 30 -16.91 -1.61 0.57
CA PRO A 30 -15.55 -1.73 0.07
C PRO A 30 -15.16 -0.48 -0.75
N ILE A 31 -13.89 -0.10 -0.64
CA ILE A 31 -13.31 1.02 -1.40
C ILE A 31 -13.18 0.57 -2.87
N ASN A 32 -13.83 1.29 -3.80
CA ASN A 32 -13.71 1.01 -5.22
C ASN A 32 -12.58 1.86 -5.83
N ILE A 33 -11.44 1.24 -6.13
CA ILE A 33 -10.30 1.89 -6.77
C ILE A 33 -10.41 1.66 -8.28
N ASN A 34 -11.02 2.62 -9.00
CA ASN A 34 -11.11 2.59 -10.45
C ASN A 34 -9.93 3.36 -11.06
N MET A 35 -8.90 2.64 -11.51
CA MET A 35 -7.72 3.23 -12.15
C MET A 35 -7.61 2.78 -13.60
N ASN A 36 -7.43 3.75 -14.50
CA ASN A 36 -7.11 3.49 -15.90
C ASN A 36 -5.59 3.53 -16.08
N VAL A 37 -4.93 2.39 -15.85
CA VAL A 37 -3.47 2.25 -16.03
C VAL A 37 -3.17 1.68 -17.40
N LYS A 38 -2.31 2.36 -18.16
CA LYS A 38 -1.72 1.83 -19.39
C LYS A 38 -0.27 1.45 -19.08
N ILE A 39 0.03 0.16 -19.08
CA ILE A 39 1.39 -0.35 -18.83
C ILE A 39 1.99 -0.71 -20.18
N GLU A 40 2.96 0.09 -20.62
CA GLU A 40 3.74 -0.17 -21.84
C GLU A 40 5.11 -0.71 -21.40
N HIS A 41 5.40 -1.96 -21.77
CA HIS A 41 6.72 -2.57 -21.58
C HIS A 41 7.29 -2.90 -22.96
N GLU A 42 8.30 -2.16 -23.40
CA GLU A 42 9.09 -2.47 -24.58
C GLU A 42 10.44 -3.04 -24.12
N ILE A 43 10.66 -4.34 -24.37
CA ILE A 43 11.94 -4.98 -24.13
C ILE A 43 12.70 -4.98 -25.46
N GLN A 44 13.59 -4.00 -25.65
CA GLN A 44 14.55 -4.03 -26.76
C GLN A 44 15.77 -4.87 -26.37
N ILE A 45 15.80 -6.14 -26.79
CA ILE A 45 16.97 -6.99 -26.65
C ILE A 45 17.93 -6.69 -27.80
N LYS A 46 18.98 -5.90 -27.55
CA LYS A 46 20.17 -5.88 -28.41
C LYS A 46 21.11 -6.95 -27.88
N ALA A 47 21.11 -8.11 -28.54
CA ALA A 47 22.02 -9.19 -28.20
C ALA A 47 23.46 -8.76 -28.51
N ASP A 48 24.35 -8.96 -27.55
CA ASP A 48 25.78 -8.83 -27.78
C ASP A 48 26.24 -10.00 -28.68
N ARG A 49 27.28 -9.83 -29.50
CA ARG A 49 27.64 -10.83 -30.53
C ARG A 49 27.87 -12.23 -29.96
N GLN A 50 28.39 -12.31 -28.74
CA GLN A 50 28.61 -13.58 -28.03
C GLN A 50 27.31 -14.28 -27.62
N ILE A 51 26.24 -13.51 -27.38
CA ILE A 51 24.91 -14.04 -27.03
C ILE A 51 24.22 -14.57 -28.29
N GLU A 52 24.41 -13.94 -29.45
CA GLU A 52 23.91 -14.47 -30.73
C GLU A 52 24.47 -15.86 -31.04
N ASP A 53 25.75 -16.09 -30.78
CA ASP A 53 26.39 -17.38 -31.04
C ASP A 53 25.86 -18.47 -30.10
N LEU A 54 25.69 -18.16 -28.80
CA LEU A 54 25.09 -19.08 -27.83
C LEU A 54 23.61 -19.38 -28.12
N LEU A 55 22.87 -18.40 -28.65
CA LEU A 55 21.48 -18.56 -29.08
C LEU A 55 21.35 -19.39 -30.37
N LYS A 56 22.34 -19.32 -31.28
CA LYS A 56 22.40 -20.18 -32.48
C LYS A 56 22.69 -21.63 -32.12
N GLU A 57 23.65 -21.87 -31.22
CA GLU A 57 24.02 -23.21 -30.75
C GLU A 57 22.86 -23.92 -30.03
N ASN A 58 22.02 -23.16 -29.31
CA ASN A 58 20.86 -23.67 -28.58
C ASN A 58 19.52 -23.35 -29.27
N SER A 59 19.51 -23.29 -30.61
CA SER A 59 18.34 -22.88 -31.41
C SER A 59 17.12 -23.81 -31.28
N GLU A 60 17.29 -25.06 -30.84
CA GLU A 60 16.18 -25.96 -30.48
C GLU A 60 15.43 -25.53 -29.21
N LEU A 61 16.09 -24.82 -28.29
CA LEU A 61 15.48 -24.38 -27.02
C LEU A 61 14.79 -23.01 -27.11
N PHE A 62 15.26 -22.14 -28.02
CA PHE A 62 14.81 -20.74 -28.09
C PHE A 62 14.07 -20.36 -29.38
N GLY A 63 13.97 -21.28 -30.36
CA GLY A 63 13.37 -21.00 -31.66
C GLY A 63 14.29 -20.15 -32.56
N LYS A 64 14.13 -20.29 -33.88
CA LYS A 64 14.98 -19.56 -34.85
C LYS A 64 14.79 -18.05 -34.70
N VAL A 65 15.82 -17.37 -34.20
CA VAL A 65 15.91 -15.91 -34.17
C VAL A 65 16.42 -15.45 -35.55
N GLU A 66 15.53 -14.88 -36.36
CA GLU A 66 15.93 -14.19 -37.59
C GLU A 66 16.48 -12.80 -37.23
N THR A 67 17.80 -12.71 -37.11
CA THR A 67 18.51 -11.44 -37.09
C THR A 67 18.54 -10.87 -38.50
N LYS A 68 17.88 -9.73 -38.71
CA LYS A 68 17.95 -8.96 -39.96
C LYS A 68 19.29 -8.24 -40.10
#